data_AF-A0AAV0HD72-F1
#
_entry.id   AF-A0AAV0HD72-F1
#
_cell.length_a   1.000
_cell.length_b   1.000
_cell.length_c   1.000
_cell.angle_alpha   90.00
_cell.angle_beta   90.00
_cell.angle_gamma   90.00
#
_symmetry.space_group_name_H-M   'P 1'
#
loop_
_entity.id
_entity.type
_entity.pdbx_description
1 polymer ?
#
loop_
_entity_poly.entity_id
_entity_poly.type
_entity_poly.pdbx_seq_one_letter_code
_entity_poly.pdbx_strand_id
1 'polypeptide(L)'
;AFAARLLPEEARFISNQPGVVSVFPDKYGKLVTTRSWGFLGSLDSPGIPYANIPADAYSSDTVVGFIDTGIWPESQSFRSASRAPPPVGWNGTCQTSKDFNMSSCNGYVVENY
;
A
#
# COMPACT_ATOMS: atom_id res chain seq x y z
N ALA A 1 -8.06 18.37 -5.46
CA ALA A 1 -8.97 17.84 -4.43
C ALA A 1 -8.35 18.08 -3.05
N PHE A 2 -9.15 18.16 -2.00
CA PHE A 2 -8.67 18.33 -0.62
C PHE A 2 -9.64 17.66 0.36
N ALA A 3 -9.20 17.46 1.59
CA ALA A 3 -10.04 17.04 2.71
C ALA A 3 -10.14 18.18 3.74
N ALA A 4 -11.30 18.34 4.36
CA ALA A 4 -11.53 19.36 5.39
C ALA A 4 -12.48 18.82 6.46
N ARG A 5 -12.32 19.29 7.70
CA ARG A 5 -13.30 19.08 8.76
C ARG A 5 -14.33 20.19 8.68
N LEU A 6 -15.58 19.81 8.46
CA LEU A 6 -16.70 20.73 8.23
C LEU A 6 -17.92 20.24 9.01
N LEU A 7 -18.73 21.19 9.46
CA LEU A 7 -20.07 20.91 9.95
C LEU A 7 -20.98 20.48 8.78
N PRO A 8 -22.07 19.72 9.03
CA PRO A 8 -22.96 19.25 7.98
C PRO A 8 -23.52 20.37 7.09
N GLU A 9 -23.82 21.53 7.65
CA GLU A 9 -24.28 22.72 6.95
C GLU A 9 -23.20 23.37 6.08
N GLU A 10 -21.94 23.40 6.54
CA GLU A 10 -20.81 23.91 5.79
C GLU A 10 -20.50 23.02 4.58
N ALA A 11 -20.56 21.69 4.77
CA ALA A 11 -20.38 20.73 3.69
C ALA A 11 -21.46 20.88 2.60
N ARG A 12 -22.73 21.11 2.99
CA ARG A 12 -23.83 21.40 2.06
C ARG A 12 -23.68 22.75 1.37
N PHE A 13 -23.18 23.75 2.09
CA PHE A 13 -22.92 25.06 1.50
C PHE A 13 -21.84 24.97 0.42
N ILE A 14 -20.73 24.27 0.72
CA ILE A 14 -19.62 24.06 -0.21
C ILE A 14 -20.03 23.20 -1.41
N SER A 15 -20.86 22.16 -1.21
CA SER A 15 -21.30 21.30 -2.31
C SER A 15 -22.09 22.03 -3.40
N ASN A 16 -22.63 23.22 -3.10
CA ASN A 16 -23.38 24.05 -4.04
C ASN A 16 -22.55 25.18 -4.66
N GLN A 17 -21.25 25.29 -4.33
CA GLN A 17 -20.42 26.36 -4.87
C GLN A 17 -20.01 26.10 -6.32
N PRO A 18 -19.98 27.14 -7.17
CA PRO A 18 -19.43 27.02 -8.52
C PRO A 18 -18.01 26.43 -8.50
N GLY A 19 -17.77 25.40 -9.32
CA GLY A 19 -16.49 24.70 -9.40
C GLY A 19 -16.34 23.50 -8.46
N VAL A 20 -17.29 23.26 -7.54
CA VAL A 20 -17.33 22.03 -6.73
C VAL A 20 -18.12 20.96 -7.46
N VAL A 21 -17.41 19.92 -7.92
CA VAL A 21 -18.04 18.79 -8.65
C VAL A 21 -18.79 17.85 -7.71
N SER A 22 -18.23 17.57 -6.53
CA SER A 22 -18.80 16.62 -5.58
C SER A 22 -18.19 16.78 -4.19
N VAL A 23 -18.97 16.50 -3.15
CA VAL A 23 -18.52 16.43 -1.76
C VAL A 23 -19.00 15.11 -1.17
N PHE A 24 -18.10 14.35 -0.52
CA PHE A 24 -18.43 13.09 0.13
C PHE A 24 -17.95 13.11 1.58
N PRO A 25 -18.73 12.55 2.52
CA PRO A 25 -18.26 12.38 3.88
C PRO A 25 -17.11 11.38 3.92
N ASP A 26 -16.11 11.67 4.73
CA ASP A 26 -15.02 10.73 5.02
C ASP A 26 -15.57 9.48 5.72
N LYS A 27 -15.03 8.31 5.36
CA LYS A 27 -15.48 7.01 5.87
C LYS A 27 -14.27 6.16 6.22
N TYR A 28 -14.30 5.59 7.42
CA TYR A 28 -13.31 4.61 7.83
C TYR A 28 -13.47 3.31 7.03
N GLY A 29 -12.36 2.82 6.48
CA GLY A 29 -12.25 1.45 5.99
C GLY A 29 -12.25 0.45 7.14
N LYS A 30 -12.83 -0.74 6.92
CA LYS A 30 -12.68 -1.87 7.84
C LYS A 30 -11.58 -2.78 7.29
N LEU A 31 -10.76 -3.34 8.18
CA LEU A 31 -9.82 -4.40 7.81
C LEU A 31 -10.61 -5.64 7.36
N VAL A 32 -10.32 -6.17 6.17
CA VAL A 32 -11.18 -7.17 5.51
C VAL A 32 -10.47 -8.48 5.14
N THR A 33 -9.20 -8.68 5.49
CA THR A 33 -8.47 -9.87 5.03
C THR A 33 -7.66 -10.55 6.13
N THR A 34 -8.05 -11.77 6.51
CA THR A 34 -7.23 -12.67 7.35
C THR A 34 -6.96 -14.03 6.69
N ARG A 35 -7.68 -14.39 5.61
CA ARG A 35 -7.64 -15.73 4.99
C ARG A 35 -7.78 -15.75 3.46
N SER A 36 -7.50 -14.65 2.76
CA SER A 36 -7.73 -14.54 1.31
C SER A 36 -7.10 -15.69 0.50
N TRP A 37 -5.86 -16.09 0.83
CA TRP A 37 -5.20 -17.22 0.16
C TRP A 37 -5.85 -18.58 0.45
N GLY A 38 -6.45 -18.77 1.63
CA GLY A 38 -7.21 -19.98 1.93
C GLY A 38 -8.53 -20.06 1.14
N PHE A 39 -9.12 -18.90 0.80
CA PHE A 39 -10.34 -18.82 -0.03
C PHE A 39 -10.03 -18.95 -1.52
N LEU A 40 -8.97 -18.30 -2.00
CA LEU A 40 -8.56 -18.31 -3.41
C LEU A 40 -7.87 -19.63 -3.83
N GLY A 41 -7.51 -20.49 -2.86
CA GLY A 41 -6.69 -21.67 -3.07
C GLY A 41 -5.20 -21.35 -2.95
N SER A 42 -4.39 -22.36 -2.58
CA SER A 42 -2.94 -22.18 -2.54
C SER A 42 -2.43 -21.82 -3.93
N LEU A 43 -1.49 -20.88 -4.01
CA LEU A 43 -0.80 -20.57 -5.26
C LEU A 43 -0.19 -21.82 -5.91
N ASP A 44 0.16 -22.83 -5.11
CA ASP A 44 0.73 -24.10 -5.57
C ASP A 44 -0.31 -25.12 -6.05
N SER A 45 -1.61 -24.75 -6.07
CA SER A 45 -2.67 -25.69 -6.47
C SER A 45 -2.68 -25.89 -7.98
N PRO A 46 -2.84 -27.14 -8.47
CA PRO A 46 -2.99 -27.41 -9.89
C PRO A 46 -4.17 -26.61 -10.48
N GLY A 47 -3.90 -25.81 -11.52
CA GLY A 47 -4.92 -24.99 -12.19
C GLY A 47 -4.93 -23.50 -11.83
N ILE A 48 -4.11 -23.05 -10.88
CA ILE A 48 -3.86 -21.62 -10.67
C ILE A 48 -2.80 -21.14 -11.69
N PRO A 49 -3.06 -20.10 -12.52
CA PRO A 49 -2.14 -19.65 -13.58
C PRO A 49 -0.74 -19.23 -13.08
N TYR A 50 -0.60 -18.98 -11.78
CA TYR A 50 0.59 -18.46 -11.14
C TYR A 50 1.41 -19.53 -10.40
N ALA A 51 0.98 -20.80 -10.39
CA ALA A 51 1.58 -21.89 -9.62
C ALA A 51 3.03 -22.26 -10.01
N ASN A 52 3.52 -21.75 -11.14
CA ASN A 52 4.84 -22.09 -11.68
C ASN A 52 5.60 -20.85 -12.20
N ILE A 53 5.30 -19.65 -11.70
CA ILE A 53 6.12 -18.48 -12.04
C ILE A 53 7.46 -18.62 -11.32
N PRO A 54 8.58 -18.76 -12.05
CA PRO A 54 9.88 -18.90 -11.41
C PRO A 54 10.24 -17.58 -10.71
N ALA A 55 10.98 -17.67 -9.60
CA ALA A 55 11.22 -16.53 -8.71
C ALA A 55 11.98 -15.36 -9.36
N ASP A 56 12.61 -15.61 -10.50
CA ASP A 56 13.30 -14.63 -11.35
C ASP A 56 12.36 -13.94 -12.37
N ALA A 57 11.14 -14.44 -12.57
CA ALA A 57 10.13 -13.82 -13.42
C ALA A 57 9.32 -12.72 -12.70
N TYR A 58 9.53 -12.52 -11.39
CA TYR A 58 8.99 -11.36 -10.69
C TYR A 58 9.75 -10.11 -11.14
N SER A 59 9.08 -9.21 -11.87
CA SER A 59 9.68 -7.93 -12.27
C SER A 59 10.02 -7.08 -11.04
N SER A 60 11.28 -6.66 -10.92
CA SER A 60 11.75 -5.73 -9.87
C SER A 60 11.21 -4.31 -10.00
N ASP A 61 10.52 -4.00 -11.10
CA ASP A 61 10.18 -2.63 -11.49
C ASP A 61 8.77 -2.19 -11.06
N THR A 62 8.02 -3.06 -10.38
CA THR A 62 6.68 -2.76 -9.88
C THR A 62 6.70 -2.48 -8.39
N VAL A 63 6.16 -1.33 -7.97
CA VAL A 63 5.92 -1.02 -6.55
C VAL A 63 4.45 -1.23 -6.22
N VAL A 64 4.18 -2.02 -5.17
CA VAL A 64 2.83 -2.25 -4.66
C VAL A 64 2.65 -1.42 -3.39
N GLY A 65 1.74 -0.44 -3.44
CA GLY A 65 1.39 0.38 -2.28
C GLY A 65 0.39 -0.32 -1.36
N PHE A 66 0.70 -0.34 -0.06
CA PHE A 66 -0.19 -0.86 0.98
C PHE A 66 -0.67 0.30 1.86
N ILE A 67 -1.97 0.58 1.85
CA ILE A 67 -2.61 1.54 2.75
C ILE A 67 -3.21 0.74 3.91
N ASP A 68 -2.44 0.60 4.99
CA ASP A 68 -2.79 -0.18 6.17
C ASP A 68 -2.40 0.59 7.44
N THR A 69 -2.46 -0.09 8.58
CA THR A 69 -2.07 0.34 9.92
C THR A 69 -0.56 0.40 10.15
N GLY A 70 0.25 0.04 9.14
CA GLY A 70 1.71 0.09 9.17
C GLY A 70 2.34 -1.19 8.67
N ILE A 71 3.62 -1.37 9.01
CA ILE A 71 4.44 -2.52 8.60
C ILE A 71 5.34 -2.95 9.76
N TRP A 72 5.63 -4.26 9.85
CA TRP A 72 6.68 -4.82 10.70
C TRP A 72 7.93 -5.10 9.84
N PRO A 73 8.87 -4.16 9.71
CA PRO A 73 10.01 -4.31 8.78
C PRO A 73 10.96 -5.46 9.17
N GLU A 74 10.93 -5.92 10.42
CA GLU A 74 11.74 -7.05 10.91
C GLU A 74 11.19 -8.42 10.49
N SER A 75 9.97 -8.47 9.95
CA SER A 75 9.35 -9.72 9.50
C SER A 75 10.20 -10.40 8.43
N GLN A 76 10.31 -11.73 8.50
CA GLN A 76 11.05 -12.52 7.52
C GLN A 76 10.50 -12.36 6.10
N SER A 77 9.21 -12.03 5.95
CA SER A 77 8.58 -11.74 4.66
C SER A 77 9.19 -10.54 3.93
N PHE A 78 9.83 -9.62 4.66
CA PHE A 78 10.45 -8.41 4.09
C PHE A 78 11.98 -8.48 4.09
N ARG A 79 12.57 -9.65 4.36
CA ARG A 79 14.01 -9.84 4.22
C ARG A 79 14.40 -9.79 2.74
N SER A 80 15.05 -8.71 2.35
CA SER A 80 15.68 -8.63 1.04
C SER A 80 16.96 -9.45 0.98
N ALA A 81 16.98 -10.49 0.13
CA ALA A 81 18.21 -11.20 -0.25
C ALA A 81 19.01 -10.44 -1.32
N SER A 82 18.33 -9.62 -2.13
CA SER A 82 18.92 -8.79 -3.19
C SER A 82 18.52 -7.33 -2.97
N ARG A 83 19.47 -6.51 -2.55
CA ARG A 83 19.30 -5.06 -2.33
C ARG A 83 19.17 -4.32 -3.67
N ALA A 84 18.22 -4.73 -4.51
CA ALA A 84 17.90 -3.99 -5.71
C ALA A 84 17.44 -2.59 -5.30
N PRO A 85 17.94 -1.53 -5.96
CA PRO A 85 17.45 -0.18 -5.71
C PRO A 85 15.98 -0.09 -6.12
N PRO A 86 15.22 0.88 -5.57
CA PRO A 86 13.88 1.17 -6.07
C PRO A 86 13.86 1.42 -7.59
N PRO A 87 12.76 1.15 -8.29
CA PRO A 87 12.66 1.33 -9.73
C PRO A 87 13.01 2.75 -10.18
N VAL A 88 13.54 2.89 -11.40
CA VAL A 88 13.89 4.20 -11.96
C VAL A 88 12.67 5.12 -11.99
N GLY A 89 12.80 6.31 -11.41
CA GLY A 89 11.70 7.29 -11.31
C GLY A 89 10.88 7.19 -10.03
N TRP A 90 11.14 6.21 -9.15
CA TRP A 90 10.57 6.20 -7.81
C TRP A 90 11.09 7.38 -6.99
N ASN A 91 10.17 8.17 -6.43
CA ASN A 91 10.49 9.37 -5.64
C ASN A 91 9.90 9.30 -4.22
N GLY A 92 9.56 8.09 -3.76
CA GLY A 92 9.10 7.85 -2.40
C GLY A 92 10.20 8.10 -1.37
N THR A 93 9.82 8.46 -0.15
CA THR A 93 10.77 8.75 0.93
C THR A 93 10.72 7.68 2.01
N CYS A 94 11.87 7.21 2.47
CA CYS A 94 11.92 6.33 3.64
C CYS A 94 11.79 7.17 4.93
N GLN A 95 10.56 7.50 5.35
CA GLN A 95 10.36 8.29 6.55
C GLN A 95 10.65 7.46 7.80
N THR A 96 11.44 8.03 8.71
CA THR A 96 11.78 7.39 9.99
C THR A 96 10.73 7.70 11.05
N SER A 97 10.39 6.72 11.86
CA SER A 97 9.53 6.85 13.03
C SER A 97 10.15 6.14 14.24
N LYS A 98 9.44 6.10 15.36
CA LYS A 98 9.93 5.48 16.60
C LYS A 98 10.38 4.02 16.40
N ASP A 99 9.61 3.27 15.61
CA ASP A 99 9.81 1.82 15.39
C ASP A 99 10.17 1.50 13.93
N PHE A 100 10.59 2.50 13.15
CA PHE A 100 10.97 2.36 11.75
C PHE A 100 12.17 3.25 11.42
N ASN A 101 13.32 2.66 11.08
CA ASN A 101 14.55 3.42 10.81
C ASN A 101 14.92 3.38 9.33
N MET A 102 15.94 4.13 8.92
CA MET A 102 16.36 4.23 7.52
C MET A 102 16.74 2.88 6.91
N SER A 103 17.26 1.94 7.71
CA SER A 103 17.62 0.59 7.23
C SER A 103 16.42 -0.34 7.05
N SER A 104 15.24 0.04 7.56
CA SER A 104 13.99 -0.70 7.35
C SER A 104 13.57 -0.66 5.87
N CYS A 105 13.93 0.40 5.13
CA CYS A 105 13.88 0.39 3.67
C CYS A 105 15.12 -0.32 3.11
N ASN A 106 14.94 -1.54 2.62
CA ASN A 106 16.03 -2.48 2.34
C ASN A 106 16.05 -2.98 0.88
N GLY A 107 15.32 -2.31 -0.02
CA GLY A 107 15.15 -2.69 -1.42
C GLY A 107 13.93 -3.59 -1.68
N TYR A 108 13.43 -4.30 -0.65
CA TYR A 108 12.09 -4.88 -0.69
C TYR A 108 11.05 -3.86 -0.23
N VAL A 109 11.29 -3.26 0.94
CA VAL A 109 10.57 -2.06 1.39
C VAL A 109 11.31 -0.85 0.85
N VAL A 110 10.61 0.01 0.11
CA VAL A 110 11.21 1.15 -0.61
C VAL A 110 10.69 2.52 -0.17
N GLU A 111 9.62 2.57 0.62
CA GLU A 111 9.00 3.79 1.16
C GLU A 111 8.27 3.50 2.47
N ASN A 112 8.21 4.49 3.35
CA ASN A 112 7.31 4.54 4.51
C ASN A 112 6.78 5.97 4.67
N TYR A 113 5.50 6.11 5.00
CA TYR A 113 4.82 7.39 5.19
C TYR A 113 4.33 7.53 6.64
#